data_AF-A0A0C5C0V2-F1
#
_entry.id   AF-A0A0C5C0V2-F1
#
_cell.length_a   1.000
_cell.length_b   1.000
_cell.length_c   1.000
_cell.angle_alpha   90.00
_cell.angle_beta   90.00
_cell.angle_gamma   90.00
#
_symmetry.space_group_name_H-M   'P 1'
#
loop_
_entity.id
_entity.type
_entity.pdbx_description
1 polymer ?
#
loop_
_entity_poly.entity_id
_entity_poly.type
_entity_poly.pdbx_seq_one_letter_code
_entity_poly.pdbx_strand_id
1 'polypeptide(L)' 'MAERITIMLNSDIAKKLRNLQAKKLKETSSSVSFSRIVNEVLEKGLDNIS' A
#
# COMPACT_ATOMS: atom_id res chain seq x y z
N MET A 1 5.56 0.31 14.65
CA MET A 1 6.74 -0.57 14.50
C MET A 1 6.57 -1.32 13.18
N ALA A 2 7.63 -1.48 12.38
CA ALA A 2 7.53 -2.17 11.09
C ALA A 2 8.19 -3.55 11.18
N GLU A 3 7.48 -4.59 10.77
CA GLU A 3 7.97 -5.97 10.71
C GLU A 3 8.16 -6.41 9.25
N ARG A 4 9.14 -7.28 8.99
CA ARG A 4 9.39 -7.81 7.65
C ARG A 4 8.55 -9.06 7.41
N ILE A 5 7.46 -8.90 6.67
CA ILE A 5 6.53 -9.99 6.33
C ILE A 5 6.57 -10.24 4.82
N THR A 6 6.64 -11.52 4.42
CA THR A 6 6.49 -11.92 3.01
C THR A 6 5.06 -12.37 2.79
N ILE A 7 4.38 -11.73 1.82
CA ILE A 7 3.00 -12.07 1.43
C ILE A 7 2.92 -12.30 -0.07
N MET A 8 2.05 -13.21 -0.49
CA MET A 8 1.72 -13.41 -1.89
C MET A 8 0.49 -12.56 -2.22
N LEU A 9 0.61 -11.68 -3.21
CA LEU A 9 -0.49 -10.84 -3.68
C LEU A 9 -0.93 -11.31 -5.06
N ASN A 10 -2.25 -11.31 -5.30
CA ASN A 10 -2.79 -11.48 -6.64
C ASN A 10 -2.23 -10.38 -7.56
N SER A 11 -1.94 -10.74 -8.81
CA SER A 11 -1.31 -9.86 -9.79
C SER A 11 -2.09 -8.55 -9.99
N ASP A 12 -3.42 -8.63 -10.00
CA ASP A 12 -4.28 -7.46 -10.16
C ASP A 12 -4.27 -6.52 -8.94
N ILE A 13 -4.19 -7.08 -7.73
CA ILE A 13 -4.05 -6.30 -6.49
C ILE A 13 -2.70 -5.59 -6.50
N ALA A 14 -1.61 -6.30 -6.84
CA ALA A 14 -0.28 -5.72 -6.93
C ALA A 14 -0.21 -4.57 -7.95
N LYS A 15 -0.86 -4.71 -9.12
CA LYS A 15 -0.98 -3.63 -10.11
C LYS A 15 -1.71 -2.42 -9.56
N LYS A 16 -2.86 -2.61 -8.90
CA LYS A 16 -3.63 -1.51 -8.29
C LYS A 16 -2.82 -0.75 -7.23
N LEU A 17 -2.10 -1.48 -6.37
CA LEU A 17 -1.24 -0.89 -5.34
C LEU A 17 -0.08 -0.07 -5.95
N ARG A 18 0.56 -0.56 -7.01
CA ARG A 18 1.61 0.20 -7.72
C ARG A 18 1.07 1.46 -8.40
N ASN A 19 -0.12 1.38 -9.00
CA ASN A 19 -0.76 2.57 -9.59
C ASN A 19 -1.09 3.61 -8.50
N LEU A 20 -1.56 3.16 -7.33
CA LEU A 20 -1.80 4.04 -6.19
C LEU A 20 -0.51 4.67 -5.67
N GLN A 21 0.58 3.90 -5.61
CA GLN A 21 1.91 4.41 -5.26
C GLN A 21 2.37 5.50 -6.23
N ALA A 22 2.27 5.26 -7.54
CA ALA A 22 2.65 6.22 -8.57
C ALA A 22 1.80 7.50 -8.51
N LYS A 23 0.50 7.38 -8.22
CA LYS A 23 -0.39 8.51 -8.02
C LYS A 23 0.05 9.35 -6.81
N LYS A 24 0.32 8.71 -5.67
CA LYS A 24 0.78 9.40 -4.46
C LYS A 24 2.16 10.03 -4.61
N LEU A 25 3.08 9.41 -5.34
CA LEU A 25 4.38 10.02 -5.66
C LEU A 25 4.25 11.31 -6.48
N LYS A 26 3.21 11.42 -7.32
CA LYS A 26 2.93 12.66 -8.07
C LYS A 26 2.28 13.73 -7.19
N GLU A 27 1.39 13.32 -6.29
CA GLU A 27 0.63 14.24 -5.43
C GLU A 27 1.44 14.73 -4.22
N THR A 28 2.36 13.90 -3.73
CA THR A 28 3.21 14.21 -2.57
C THR A 28 4.65 14.37 -3.06
N SER A 29 5.30 15.51 -2.83
CA SER A 29 6.74 15.72 -3.11
C SER A 29 7.67 14.91 -2.18
N SER A 30 7.20 13.78 -1.66
CA SER A 30 7.92 12.92 -0.73
C SER A 30 7.95 11.49 -1.26
N SER A 31 9.04 10.76 -0.99
CA SER A 31 9.17 9.37 -1.43
C SER A 31 8.13 8.48 -0.73
N VAL A 32 7.23 7.87 -1.50
CA VAL A 32 6.24 6.91 -0.99
C VAL A 32 6.67 5.49 -1.35
N SER A 33 6.97 4.68 -0.33
CA SER A 33 7.36 3.27 -0.51
C SER A 33 6.15 2.37 -0.79
N PHE A 34 6.37 1.24 -1.44
CA PHE A 34 5.31 0.27 -1.71
C PHE A 34 4.73 -0.31 -0.41
N SER A 35 5.58 -0.60 0.59
CA SER A 35 5.13 -1.11 1.89
C SER A 35 4.22 -0.13 2.62
N ARG A 36 4.48 1.18 2.52
CA ARG A 36 3.59 2.21 3.07
C ARG A 36 2.21 2.16 2.42
N ILE A 37 2.15 2.02 1.09
CA ILE A 37 0.87 1.92 0.38
C ILE A 37 0.10 0.67 0.79
N VAL A 38 0.78 -0.47 0.92
CA VAL A 38 0.17 -1.72 1.39
C VAL A 38 -0.45 -1.52 2.78
N ASN A 39 0.31 -0.99 3.73
CA ASN A 39 -0.17 -0.77 5.10
C ASN A 39 -1.35 0.21 5.15
N GLU A 40 -1.28 1.34 4.44
CA GLU A 40 -2.39 2.31 4.41
C GLU A 40 -3.69 1.70 3.84
N VAL A 41 -3.59 0.80 2.86
CA VAL A 41 -4.77 0.10 2.32
C VAL A 41 -5.29 -0.95 3.30
N LEU A 42 -4.41 -1.66 3.98
CA LEU A 42 -4.79 -2.66 4.99
C LEU A 42 -5.43 -2.00 6.22
N GLU A 43 -4.85 -0.93 6.75
CA GLU A 43 -5.41 -0.15 7.88
C GLU A 43 -6.84 0.28 7.57
N LYS A 44 -7.05 0.93 6.42
CA LYS A 44 -8.40 1.31 5.98
C LYS A 44 -9.35 0.13 5.83
N GLY A 45 -8.85 -1.03 5.37
CA GLY A 45 -9.66 -2.24 5.25
C GLY A 45 -10.06 -2.82 6.60
N LEU A 46 -9.15 -2.81 7.57
CA LEU A 46 -9.34 -3.35 8.92
C LEU A 46 -10.20 -2.43 9.79
N ASP A 47 -10.12 -1.10 9.60
CA ASP A 47 -10.98 -0.13 10.28
C ASP A 47 -12.47 -0.36 9.96
N ASN A 48 -12.80 -0.95 8.80
CA ASN A 48 -14.18 -1.29 8.44
C ASN A 48 -14.67 -2.60 9.07
N ILE A 49 -13.82 -3.32 9.78
CA ILE A 49 -14.11 -4.64 10.37
C ILE A 49 -14.20 -4.52 11.91
N SER A 50 -13.73 -3.42 12.50
CA SER A 50 -13.79 -3.13 13.95
C SER A 50 -15.02 -2.30 14.30
#